data_AF-A0A9D6WRJ6-F1
#
_entry.id   AF-A0A9D6WRJ6-F1
#
_cell.length_a   1.000
_cell.length_b   1.000
_cell.length_c   1.000
_cell.angle_alpha   90.00
_cell.angle_beta   90.00
_cell.angle_gamma   90.00
#
_symmetry.space_group_name_H-M   'P 1'
#
loop_
_entity.id
_entity.type
_entity.pdbx_description
1 polymer ?
#
loop_
_entity_poly.entity_id
_entity_poly.type
_entity_poly.pdbx_seq_one_letter_code
_entity_poly.pdbx_strand_id
1 'polypeptide(L)'
;METITNEQLYSEIETIKREVRQLRETVTQYQVAPVVHPYIIRVEGVQGGEPITRNSYISVRTIVEQTRLGVTPDEFVKGHPPMALAEYYDALSYYHDHTDEMEKIIQGHRDALVEVIEISKRFAKPKA
;
A
#
# COMPACT_ATOMS: atom_id res chain seq x y z
N MET A 1 41.03 33.45 25.47
CA MET A 1 39.83 32.61 25.56
C MET A 1 38.71 33.50 26.08
N GLU A 2 37.73 33.84 25.25
CA GLU A 2 36.54 34.54 25.73
C GLU A 2 35.79 33.61 26.69
N THR A 3 35.76 33.98 27.97
CA THR A 3 35.02 33.28 29.00
C THR A 3 33.57 33.76 28.94
N ILE A 4 32.66 32.85 28.59
CA ILE A 4 31.22 33.08 28.70
C ILE A 4 30.88 33.34 30.17
N THR A 5 30.18 34.44 30.45
CA THR A 5 29.76 34.77 31.82
C THR A 5 28.60 33.87 32.24
N ASN A 6 28.44 33.65 33.55
CA ASN A 6 27.31 32.86 34.06
C ASN A 6 25.96 33.44 33.61
N GLU A 7 25.83 34.76 33.51
CA GLU A 7 24.62 35.41 32.97
C GLU A 7 24.33 35.03 31.53
N GLN A 8 25.35 34.99 30.66
CA GLN A 8 25.21 34.54 29.28
C GLN A 8 24.77 33.07 29.24
N LEU A 9 25.34 32.22 30.08
CA LEU A 9 24.94 30.81 30.19
C LEU A 9 23.46 30.67 30.57
N TYR A 10 22.99 31.43 31.56
CA TYR A 10 21.60 31.40 31.97
C TYR A 10 20.64 31.92 30.89
N SER A 11 21.02 32.96 30.14
CA SER A 11 20.19 33.47 29.04
C SER A 11 20.06 32.47 27.89
N GLU A 12 21.14 31.76 27.57
CA GLU A 12 21.14 30.72 26.53
C GLU A 12 20.25 29.54 26.94
N ILE A 13 20.32 29.12 28.20
CA ILE A 13 19.46 28.06 28.74
C ILE A 13 17.97 28.43 28.63
N GLU A 14 17.61 29.68 28.95
CA GLU A 14 16.21 30.13 28.86
C GLU A 14 15.73 30.28 27.40
N THR A 15 16.62 30.61 26.48
CA THR A 15 16.33 30.60 25.05
C THR A 15 16.08 29.18 24.55
N ILE A 16 16.97 28.23 24.86
CA ILE A 16 16.81 26.82 24.50
C ILE A 16 15.53 26.23 25.09
N LYS A 17 15.19 26.52 26.35
CA LYS A 17 13.95 26.05 26.97
C LYS A 17 12.71 26.55 26.22
N ARG A 18 12.71 27.80 25.75
CA ARG A 18 11.63 28.37 24.93
C ARG A 18 11.53 27.69 23.57
N GLU A 19 12.66 27.50 22.91
CA GLU A 19 12.70 26.82 21.60
C GLU A 19 12.24 25.37 21.69
N VAL A 20 12.69 24.61 22.71
CA VAL A 20 12.25 23.23 22.95
C VAL A 20 10.75 23.17 23.24
N ARG A 21 10.20 24.17 23.95
CA ARG A 21 8.76 24.27 24.19
C ARG A 21 8.00 24.49 22.87
N GLN A 22 8.43 25.44 22.05
CA GLN A 22 7.83 25.71 20.73
C GLN A 22 7.92 24.51 19.79
N LEU A 23 9.05 23.80 19.77
CA LEU A 23 9.21 22.57 19.00
C LEU A 23 8.26 21.47 19.48
N ARG A 24 8.11 21.28 20.80
CA ARG A 24 7.14 20.32 21.35
C ARG A 24 5.71 20.65 20.95
N GLU A 25 5.33 21.92 21.02
CA GLU A 25 4.00 22.39 20.59
C GLU A 25 3.77 22.12 19.09
N THR A 26 4.79 22.37 18.27
CA THR A 26 4.76 22.12 16.82
C THR A 26 4.69 20.63 16.50
N VAL A 27 5.51 19.80 17.13
CA VAL A 27 5.50 18.33 16.96
C VAL A 27 4.18 17.72 17.42
N THR A 28 3.54 18.29 18.45
CA THR A 28 2.21 17.86 18.90
C THR A 28 1.13 18.14 17.83
N GLN A 29 1.30 19.15 16.98
CA GLN A 29 0.41 19.40 15.85
C GLN A 29 0.62 18.42 14.69
N TYR A 30 1.77 17.77 14.59
CA TYR A 30 2.00 16.66 13.66
C TYR A 30 1.42 15.36 14.25
N GLN A 31 0.08 15.28 14.31
CA GLN A 31 -0.57 13.99 14.38
C GLN A 31 -0.26 13.23 13.09
N VAL A 32 0.54 12.19 13.20
CA VAL A 32 0.77 11.26 12.09
C VAL A 32 -0.59 10.61 11.81
N ALA A 33 -1.20 10.95 10.67
CA ALA A 33 -2.43 10.29 10.24
C ALA A 33 -2.17 8.77 10.23
N PRO A 34 -3.11 7.94 10.76
CA PRO A 34 -2.90 6.51 10.78
C PRO A 34 -2.69 5.99 9.35
N VAL A 35 -1.56 5.33 9.13
CA VAL A 35 -1.30 4.63 7.86
C VAL A 35 -2.10 3.33 7.92
N VAL A 36 -3.28 3.33 7.28
CA VAL A 36 -4.23 2.21 7.35
C VAL A 36 -3.71 0.98 6.58
N HIS A 37 -3.05 1.19 5.43
CA HIS A 37 -2.51 0.13 4.57
C HIS A 37 -1.07 0.40 4.12
N PRO A 38 -0.06 0.13 4.97
CA PRO A 38 1.34 0.50 4.68
C PRO A 38 1.93 -0.23 3.48
N TYR A 39 1.41 -1.39 3.09
CA TYR A 39 1.94 -2.20 1.98
C TYR A 39 1.18 -2.01 0.67
N ILE A 40 0.09 -1.24 0.64
CA ILE A 40 -0.68 -1.02 -0.58
C ILE A 40 -0.32 0.33 -1.21
N ILE A 41 0.06 0.28 -2.48
CA ILE A 41 0.42 1.44 -3.29
C ILE A 41 -0.35 1.42 -4.60
N ARG A 42 -0.37 2.56 -5.30
CA ARG A 42 -0.83 2.67 -6.69
C ARG A 42 0.25 3.28 -7.53
N VAL A 43 0.50 2.70 -8.70
CA VAL A 43 1.48 3.20 -9.65
C VAL A 43 0.81 3.31 -11.00
N GLU A 44 0.78 4.52 -11.56
CA GLU A 44 0.19 4.77 -12.87
C GLU A 44 0.90 3.93 -13.94
N GLY A 45 0.12 3.29 -14.82
CA GLY A 45 0.64 2.41 -15.87
C GLY A 45 1.03 0.99 -15.41
N VAL A 46 1.08 0.70 -14.10
CA VAL A 46 1.28 -0.66 -13.58
C VAL A 46 -0.07 -1.27 -13.23
N GLN A 47 -0.37 -2.45 -13.79
CA GLN A 47 -1.67 -3.14 -13.57
C GLN A 47 -2.88 -2.22 -13.79
N GLY A 48 -2.80 -1.29 -14.74
CA GLY A 48 -3.88 -0.33 -15.03
C GLY A 48 -4.15 0.69 -13.92
N GLY A 49 -3.23 0.89 -12.96
CA GLY A 49 -3.42 1.79 -11.82
C GLY A 49 -4.20 1.16 -10.66
N GLU A 50 -4.43 -0.15 -10.70
CA GLU A 50 -5.02 -0.91 -9.59
C GLU A 50 -4.17 -0.81 -8.30
N PRO A 51 -4.77 -0.99 -7.12
CA PRO A 51 -4.02 -1.22 -5.89
C PRO A 51 -3.11 -2.43 -6.03
N ILE A 52 -1.83 -2.25 -5.74
CA ILE A 52 -0.82 -3.28 -5.75
C ILE A 52 -0.05 -3.32 -4.44
N THR A 53 0.49 -4.49 -4.13
CA THR A 53 1.44 -4.71 -3.04
C THR A 53 2.77 -4.01 -3.35
N ARG A 54 3.35 -3.29 -2.38
CA ARG A 54 4.58 -2.51 -2.51
C ARG A 54 5.79 -3.32 -2.96
N ASN A 55 6.00 -4.52 -2.44
CA ASN A 55 7.22 -5.29 -2.68
C ASN A 55 7.07 -6.29 -3.83
N SER A 56 5.90 -6.91 -3.95
CA SER A 56 5.64 -7.94 -4.97
C SER A 56 4.94 -7.42 -6.23
N TYR A 57 4.43 -6.19 -6.24
CA TYR A 57 3.66 -5.60 -7.35
C TYR A 57 2.45 -6.45 -7.82
N ILE A 58 1.97 -7.33 -6.95
CA ILE A 58 0.76 -8.14 -7.17
C ILE A 58 -0.44 -7.28 -6.86
N SER A 59 -1.47 -7.33 -7.72
CA SER A 59 -2.70 -6.57 -7.46
C SER A 59 -3.49 -7.15 -6.30
N VAL A 60 -4.15 -6.28 -5.54
CA VAL A 60 -5.08 -6.67 -4.47
C VAL A 60 -6.17 -7.58 -5.04
N ARG A 61 -6.65 -7.29 -6.27
CA ARG A 61 -7.57 -8.15 -7.02
C ARG A 61 -7.06 -9.60 -7.10
N THR A 62 -5.82 -9.79 -7.55
CA THR A 62 -5.23 -11.13 -7.72
C THR A 62 -5.22 -11.89 -6.39
N ILE A 63 -4.83 -11.22 -5.30
CA ILE A 63 -4.81 -11.82 -3.96
C ILE A 63 -6.22 -12.27 -3.56
N VAL A 64 -7.22 -11.39 -3.68
CA VAL A 64 -8.62 -11.69 -3.34
C VAL A 64 -9.18 -12.83 -4.17
N GLU A 65 -8.92 -12.85 -5.48
CA GLU A 65 -9.35 -13.93 -6.38
C GLU A 65 -8.74 -15.28 -5.97
N GLN A 66 -7.46 -15.30 -5.62
CA GLN A 66 -6.77 -16.53 -5.21
C GLN A 66 -7.24 -17.02 -3.84
N THR A 67 -7.50 -16.11 -2.90
CA THR A 67 -8.14 -16.44 -1.61
C THR A 67 -9.52 -17.07 -1.84
N ARG A 68 -10.32 -16.53 -2.76
CA ARG A 68 -11.64 -17.08 -3.13
C ARG A 68 -11.56 -18.47 -3.76
N LEU A 69 -10.45 -18.77 -4.43
CA LEU A 69 -10.16 -20.10 -4.98
C LEU A 69 -9.65 -21.09 -3.91
N GLY A 70 -9.49 -20.65 -2.67
CA GLY A 70 -9.04 -21.49 -1.56
C GLY A 70 -7.51 -21.63 -1.45
N VAL A 71 -6.73 -20.83 -2.19
CA VAL A 71 -5.28 -20.81 -2.04
C VAL A 71 -4.93 -20.23 -0.67
N THR A 72 -4.11 -20.95 0.09
CA THR A 72 -3.72 -20.49 1.43
C THR A 72 -2.72 -19.33 1.35
N PRO A 73 -2.70 -18.41 2.33
CA PRO A 73 -1.74 -17.31 2.37
C PRO A 73 -0.28 -17.78 2.29
N ASP A 74 0.07 -18.84 3.02
CA ASP A 74 1.42 -19.42 3.03
C ASP A 74 1.82 -19.99 1.65
N GLU A 75 0.92 -20.72 0.99
CA GLU A 75 1.17 -21.24 -0.36
C GLU A 75 1.32 -20.10 -1.38
N PHE A 76 0.48 -19.08 -1.29
CA PHE A 76 0.52 -17.93 -2.18
C PHE A 76 1.85 -17.17 -2.03
N VAL A 77 2.24 -16.84 -0.81
CA VAL A 77 3.49 -16.12 -0.52
C VAL A 77 4.71 -16.95 -0.91
N LYS A 78 4.70 -18.26 -0.70
CA LYS A 78 5.77 -19.15 -1.15
C LYS A 78 5.95 -19.14 -2.68
N GLY A 79 4.86 -18.96 -3.43
CA GLY A 79 4.89 -18.76 -4.89
C GLY A 79 5.40 -17.39 -5.34
N HIS A 80 5.46 -16.40 -4.43
CA HIS A 80 5.83 -15.02 -4.71
C HIS A 80 6.85 -14.48 -3.67
N PRO A 81 8.12 -14.94 -3.68
CA PRO A 81 9.08 -14.70 -2.60
C PRO A 81 9.40 -13.25 -2.18
N PRO A 82 9.31 -12.19 -3.02
CA PRO A 82 9.47 -10.82 -2.51
C PRO A 82 8.29 -10.37 -1.62
N MET A 83 7.19 -11.12 -1.61
CA MET A 83 6.01 -10.83 -0.81
C MET A 83 6.16 -11.34 0.62
N ALA A 84 5.72 -10.55 1.60
CA ALA A 84 5.58 -11.00 2.98
C ALA A 84 4.14 -11.38 3.31
N LEU A 85 3.91 -12.26 4.29
CA LEU A 85 2.57 -12.55 4.80
C LEU A 85 1.84 -11.30 5.30
N ALA A 86 2.56 -10.36 5.92
CA ALA A 86 2.00 -9.09 6.36
C ALA A 86 1.38 -8.29 5.20
N GLU A 87 2.05 -8.30 4.03
CA GLU A 87 1.59 -7.62 2.83
C GLU A 87 0.39 -8.33 2.19
N TYR A 88 0.31 -9.67 2.30
CA TYR A 88 -0.88 -10.43 1.91
C TYR A 88 -2.10 -10.05 2.74
N TYR A 89 -1.95 -10.02 4.07
CA TYR A 89 -3.05 -9.66 4.97
C TYR A 89 -3.44 -8.19 4.87
N ASP A 90 -2.47 -7.29 4.63
CA ASP A 90 -2.78 -5.88 4.38
C ASP A 90 -3.59 -5.70 3.09
N ALA A 91 -3.32 -6.47 2.05
CA ALA A 91 -4.13 -6.48 0.83
C ALA A 91 -5.57 -6.95 1.09
N LEU A 92 -5.77 -7.99 1.92
CA LEU A 92 -7.10 -8.42 2.32
C LEU A 92 -7.82 -7.37 3.18
N SER A 93 -7.10 -6.71 4.08
CA SER A 93 -7.63 -5.59 4.86
C SER A 93 -8.09 -4.46 3.93
N TYR A 94 -7.25 -4.08 2.97
CA TYR A 94 -7.57 -3.05 1.97
C TYR A 94 -8.84 -3.38 1.20
N TYR A 95 -8.98 -4.64 0.77
CA TYR A 95 -10.17 -5.12 0.09
C TYR A 95 -11.45 -4.95 0.92
N HIS A 96 -11.39 -5.27 2.22
CA HIS A 96 -12.55 -5.13 3.11
C HIS A 96 -12.90 -3.66 3.38
N ASP A 97 -11.91 -2.77 3.43
CA ASP A 97 -12.14 -1.33 3.58
C ASP A 97 -12.62 -0.67 2.27
N HIS A 98 -12.35 -1.27 1.10
CA HIS A 98 -12.65 -0.73 -0.23
C HIS A 98 -13.46 -1.72 -1.11
N THR A 99 -14.38 -2.48 -0.53
CA THR A 99 -15.06 -3.59 -1.22
C THR A 99 -15.78 -3.16 -2.50
N ASP A 100 -16.51 -2.03 -2.47
CA ASP A 100 -17.25 -1.55 -3.65
C ASP A 100 -16.34 -1.20 -4.84
N GLU A 101 -15.17 -0.63 -4.57
CA GLU A 101 -14.19 -0.34 -5.61
C GLU A 101 -13.59 -1.63 -6.16
N MET A 102 -13.17 -2.51 -5.25
CA MET A 102 -12.49 -3.74 -5.62
C MET A 102 -13.40 -4.72 -6.36
N GLU A 103 -14.68 -4.84 -5.99
CA GLU A 103 -15.64 -5.66 -6.74
C GLU A 103 -15.84 -5.15 -8.16
N LYS A 104 -15.89 -3.83 -8.37
CA LYS A 104 -15.98 -3.25 -9.72
C LYS A 104 -14.75 -3.59 -10.56
N ILE A 105 -13.56 -3.49 -9.96
CA ILE A 105 -12.30 -3.87 -10.60
C ILE A 105 -12.30 -5.36 -10.95
N ILE A 106 -12.64 -6.24 -10.00
CA ILE A 106 -12.73 -7.70 -10.19
C ILE A 106 -13.72 -8.02 -11.33
N GLN A 107 -14.92 -7.45 -11.30
CA GLN A 107 -15.95 -7.71 -12.30
C GLN A 107 -15.54 -7.21 -13.68
N GLY A 108 -14.99 -5.99 -13.79
CA GLY A 108 -14.50 -5.44 -15.04
C GLY A 108 -13.39 -6.31 -15.65
N HIS A 109 -12.47 -6.83 -14.82
CA HIS A 109 -11.45 -7.77 -15.26
C HIS A 109 -12.04 -9.09 -15.77
N ARG A 110 -13.05 -9.63 -15.08
CA ARG A 110 -13.76 -10.84 -15.50
C ARG A 110 -14.47 -10.65 -16.84
N ASP A 111 -15.15 -9.52 -17.02
CA ASP A 111 -15.89 -9.21 -18.25
C ASP A 111 -14.92 -9.07 -19.44
N ALA A 112 -13.81 -8.37 -19.26
CA ALA A 112 -12.77 -8.24 -20.27
C ALA A 112 -12.18 -9.61 -20.68
N LEU A 113 -11.97 -10.51 -19.73
CA LEU A 113 -11.50 -11.88 -20.02
C LEU A 113 -12.50 -12.68 -20.87
N VAL A 114 -13.80 -12.55 -20.60
CA VAL A 114 -14.85 -13.20 -21.40
C VAL A 114 -14.80 -12.70 -22.84
N GLU A 115 -14.71 -11.38 -23.04
CA GLU A 115 -14.64 -10.78 -24.37
C GLU A 115 -13.42 -11.28 -25.17
N VAL A 116 -12.24 -11.33 -24.55
CA VAL A 116 -11.00 -11.85 -25.17
C VAL A 116 -11.15 -13.32 -25.59
N ILE A 117 -11.82 -14.14 -24.77
CA ILE A 117 -12.07 -15.56 -25.08
C ILE A 117 -13.03 -15.68 -26.27
N GLU A 118 -14.11 -14.88 -26.29
CA GLU A 118 -15.06 -14.89 -27.40
C GLU A 118 -14.42 -14.46 -28.72
N ILE A 119 -13.62 -13.39 -28.68
CA ILE A 119 -12.80 -12.94 -29.81
C ILE A 119 -11.89 -14.09 -30.29
N SER A 120 -11.13 -14.70 -29.38
CA SER A 120 -10.21 -15.80 -29.73
C SER A 120 -10.91 -16.97 -30.40
N LYS A 121 -12.12 -17.34 -29.93
CA LYS A 121 -12.94 -18.40 -30.55
C LYS A 121 -13.39 -18.03 -31.96
N ARG A 122 -13.76 -16.77 -32.22
CA ARG A 122 -14.16 -16.29 -33.56
C ARG A 122 -13.02 -16.35 -34.57
N PHE A 123 -11.78 -16.17 -34.13
CA PHE A 123 -10.59 -16.17 -34.99
C PHE A 123 -9.83 -17.50 -35.04
N ALA A 124 -10.26 -18.52 -34.28
CA ALA A 124 -9.65 -19.85 -34.34
C ALA A 124 -9.97 -20.52 -35.69
N LYS A 125 -8.96 -20.66 -36.57
CA LYS A 125 -9.11 -21.42 -37.83
C LYS A 125 -9.42 -22.89 -37.53
N PRO A 126 -10.32 -23.54 -38.29
CA PRO A 126 -10.54 -24.97 -38.13
C PRO A 126 -9.23 -25.73 -38.41
N LYS A 127 -8.86 -26.66 -37.52
CA LYS A 127 -7.81 -27.64 -37.81
C LYS A 127 -8.25 -28.44 -39.04
N ALA A 128 -7.43 -28.38 -40.10
CA ALA A 128 -7.58 -29.21 -41.29
C ALA A 128 -7.33 -30.69 -40.97
#